data_AF-A0A2V9MTX8-F1
#
_entry.id   AF-A0A2V9MTX8-F1
#
_cell.length_a   1.000
_cell.length_b   1.000
_cell.length_c   1.000
_cell.angle_alpha   90.00
_cell.angle_beta   90.00
_cell.angle_gamma   90.00
#
_symmetry.space_group_name_H-M   'P 1'
#
loop_
_entity.id
_entity.type
_entity.pdbx_description
1 polymer ?
#
loop_
_entity_poly.entity_id
_entity_poly.type
_entity_poly.pdbx_seq_one_letter_code
_entity_poly.pdbx_strand_id
1 'polypeptide(L)'
;MSISCVPSFGQLSEQTRNTSDISTSQTWQVPTSQNFVPHFEEANGRKVLYVDGRPFTVLAVEIPWWHLIYGRYKETENAYDKLYPAAARLGLNALKVPIKWSMIEPEKLRERRWNHI
;
A
#
# COMPACT_ATOMS: atom_id res chain seq x y z
N MET A 1 8.26 0.86 -65.16
CA MET A 1 9.61 0.30 -65.38
C MET A 1 10.64 1.28 -64.88
N SER A 2 11.74 0.73 -64.37
CA SER A 2 12.73 1.24 -63.42
C SER A 2 13.57 2.49 -63.76
N ILE A 3 13.85 3.27 -62.70
CA ILE A 3 15.15 3.73 -62.14
C ILE A 3 16.08 4.60 -63.00
N SER A 4 16.48 5.77 -62.46
CA SER A 4 17.90 6.05 -62.12
C SER A 4 18.07 7.28 -61.21
N CYS A 5 18.70 7.00 -60.07
CA CYS A 5 19.24 7.95 -59.10
C CYS A 5 20.62 8.46 -59.55
N VAL A 6 20.97 9.71 -59.23
CA VAL A 6 22.34 10.13 -58.87
C VAL A 6 22.25 11.28 -57.84
N PRO A 7 23.07 11.29 -56.77
CA PRO A 7 22.93 12.21 -55.63
C PRO A 7 23.77 13.49 -55.81
N SER A 8 23.37 14.58 -55.14
CA SER A 8 24.26 15.74 -54.92
C SER A 8 24.50 15.89 -53.42
N PHE A 9 25.75 15.66 -53.03
CA PHE A 9 26.28 15.79 -51.67
C PHE A 9 26.39 17.28 -51.32
N GLY A 10 25.61 17.73 -50.34
CA GLY A 10 25.76 19.03 -49.69
C GLY A 10 26.65 18.92 -48.45
N GLN A 11 27.67 19.78 -48.38
CA GLN A 11 28.70 19.87 -47.34
C GLN A 11 28.18 20.15 -45.92
N LEU A 12 28.70 19.35 -44.99
CA LEU A 12 29.19 19.67 -43.64
C LEU A 12 28.86 21.06 -43.06
N SER A 13 28.06 21.04 -41.98
CA SER A 13 28.28 21.93 -40.83
C SER A 13 28.36 21.08 -39.56
N GLU A 14 29.59 20.91 -39.07
CA GLU A 14 29.85 20.51 -37.69
C GLU A 14 29.42 21.66 -36.78
N GLN A 15 28.45 21.41 -35.90
CA GLN A 15 28.22 22.27 -34.74
C GLN A 15 27.94 21.40 -33.50
N THR A 16 29.05 21.15 -32.79
CA THR A 16 29.13 21.03 -31.32
C THR A 16 28.08 20.14 -30.64
N ARG A 17 28.39 18.84 -30.58
CA ARG A 17 28.14 18.06 -29.36
C ARG A 17 28.98 18.68 -28.25
N ASN A 18 28.35 19.34 -27.29
CA ASN A 18 28.85 19.50 -25.92
C ASN A 18 27.76 20.14 -25.07
N THR A 19 26.86 19.31 -24.56
CA THR A 19 26.37 19.50 -23.21
C THR A 19 26.34 18.13 -22.56
N SER A 20 27.24 17.94 -21.62
CA SER A 20 27.19 16.90 -20.62
C SER A 20 25.83 16.98 -19.91
N ASP A 21 24.86 16.19 -20.38
CA ASP A 21 23.69 15.83 -19.59
C ASP A 21 24.21 14.99 -18.42
N ILE A 22 24.58 15.70 -17.35
CA ILE A 22 24.68 15.13 -16.02
C ILE A 22 23.25 14.72 -15.69
N SER A 23 22.90 13.48 -16.04
CA SER A 23 21.66 12.85 -15.63
C SER A 23 21.75 12.64 -14.13
N THR A 24 21.46 13.69 -13.38
CA THR A 24 21.05 13.53 -11.98
C THR A 24 19.85 12.61 -12.04
N SER A 25 20.00 11.37 -11.59
CA SER A 25 18.89 10.43 -11.47
C SER A 25 17.90 11.01 -10.47
N GLN A 26 16.99 11.85 -10.96
CA GLN A 26 15.90 12.40 -10.16
C GLN A 26 15.02 11.23 -9.76
N THR A 27 15.25 10.73 -8.54
CA THR A 27 14.42 9.69 -7.95
C THR A 27 13.05 10.30 -7.73
N TRP A 28 12.07 9.83 -8.49
CA TRP A 28 10.68 10.30 -8.40
C TRP A 28 10.19 10.22 -6.95
N GLN A 29 9.66 11.33 -6.45
CA GLN A 29 9.09 11.45 -5.11
C GLN A 29 7.56 11.33 -5.20
N VAL A 30 6.98 10.52 -4.32
CA VAL A 30 5.52 10.39 -4.25
C VAL A 30 4.95 11.69 -3.65
N PRO A 31 4.00 12.37 -4.33
CA PRO A 31 3.39 13.59 -3.82
C PRO A 31 2.55 13.31 -2.56
N THR A 32 2.16 14.36 -1.84
CA THR A 32 1.16 14.27 -0.75
C THR A 32 -0.26 14.41 -1.31
N SER A 33 -1.22 13.69 -0.75
CA SER A 33 -2.64 13.81 -1.11
C SER A 33 -3.32 14.94 -0.33
N GLN A 34 -4.33 15.57 -0.94
CA GLN A 34 -5.19 16.57 -0.26
C GLN A 34 -6.28 15.91 0.60
N ASN A 35 -6.54 14.61 0.40
CA ASN A 35 -7.51 13.85 1.18
C ASN A 35 -6.82 13.16 2.37
N PHE A 36 -7.29 13.47 3.57
CA PHE A 36 -6.73 12.94 4.82
C PHE A 36 -7.35 11.59 5.25
N VAL A 37 -8.50 11.20 4.68
CA VAL A 37 -9.10 9.88 4.95
C VAL A 37 -8.23 8.79 4.30
N PRO A 38 -7.96 7.65 4.96
CA PRO A 38 -7.19 6.58 4.34
C PRO A 38 -7.82 6.09 3.02
N HIS A 39 -7.05 6.14 1.93
CA HIS A 39 -7.54 5.80 0.60
C HIS A 39 -6.41 5.39 -0.34
N PHE A 40 -6.78 4.78 -1.46
CA PHE A 40 -5.86 4.55 -2.58
C PHE A 40 -6.04 5.64 -3.64
N GLU A 41 -4.93 6.19 -4.12
CA GLU A 41 -4.88 7.16 -5.20
C GLU A 41 -3.83 6.73 -6.24
N GLU A 42 -4.03 7.09 -7.50
CA GLU A 42 -3.06 6.81 -8.57
C GLU A 42 -2.06 7.97 -8.70
N ALA A 43 -0.77 7.68 -8.58
CA ALA A 43 0.30 8.63 -8.76
C ALA A 43 1.38 8.03 -9.66
N ASN A 44 1.66 8.69 -10.79
CA ASN A 44 2.64 8.22 -11.78
C ASN A 44 2.37 6.77 -12.27
N GLY A 45 1.10 6.45 -12.55
CA GLY A 45 0.67 5.12 -13.00
C GLY A 45 0.72 4.03 -11.93
N ARG A 46 0.90 4.39 -10.64
CA ARG A 46 0.99 3.45 -9.51
C ARG A 46 -0.12 3.73 -8.51
N LYS A 47 -0.69 2.66 -7.96
CA LYS A 47 -1.66 2.77 -6.86
C LYS A 47 -0.93 2.91 -5.54
N VAL A 48 -1.12 4.03 -4.84
CA VAL A 48 -0.47 4.37 -3.58
C VAL A 48 -1.53 4.44 -2.48
N LEU A 49 -1.24 3.83 -1.33
CA LEU A 49 -2.04 4.01 -0.12
C LEU A 49 -1.62 5.30 0.57
N TYR A 50 -2.57 6.20 0.82
CA TYR A 50 -2.37 7.41 1.60
C TYR A 50 -3.01 7.26 2.97
N VAL A 51 -2.29 7.71 4.01
CA VAL A 51 -2.77 7.84 5.39
C VAL A 51 -2.36 9.23 5.86
N ASP A 52 -3.33 10.02 6.37
CA ASP A 52 -3.12 11.41 6.77
C ASP A 52 -2.46 12.29 5.67
N GLY A 53 -2.86 12.07 4.41
CA GLY A 53 -2.34 12.80 3.24
C GLY A 53 -0.92 12.42 2.82
N ARG A 54 -0.28 11.44 3.48
CA ARG A 54 1.09 11.00 3.18
C ARG A 54 1.10 9.58 2.59
N PRO A 55 2.03 9.27 1.67
CA PRO A 55 2.20 7.92 1.17
C PRO A 55 2.58 6.98 2.32
N PHE A 56 1.88 5.86 2.42
CA PHE A 56 2.02 4.90 3.52
C PHE A 56 2.32 3.50 2.98
N THR A 57 3.43 2.92 3.43
CA THR A 57 3.75 1.52 3.18
C THR A 57 3.36 0.69 4.39
N VAL A 58 2.52 -0.32 4.20
CA VAL A 58 2.06 -1.19 5.28
C VAL A 58 3.15 -2.21 5.62
N LEU A 59 3.70 -2.11 6.81
CA LEU A 59 4.57 -3.11 7.43
C LEU A 59 3.80 -3.74 8.58
N ALA A 60 3.03 -4.79 8.28
CA ALA A 60 2.09 -5.38 9.22
C ALA A 60 2.53 -6.74 9.75
N VAL A 61 2.09 -7.05 10.98
CA VAL A 61 2.01 -8.41 11.49
C VAL A 61 0.55 -8.84 11.59
N GLU A 62 0.31 -10.15 11.51
CA GLU A 62 -0.99 -10.78 11.67
C GLU A 62 -0.90 -11.87 12.75
N ILE A 63 -1.91 -11.93 13.62
CA ILE A 63 -2.09 -13.11 14.49
C ILE A 63 -2.70 -14.22 13.65
N PRO A 64 -2.13 -15.43 13.65
CA PRO A 64 -2.73 -16.53 12.94
C PRO A 64 -4.10 -16.89 13.52
N TRP A 65 -5.08 -17.09 12.64
CA TRP A 65 -6.50 -17.28 13.00
C TRP A 65 -6.76 -18.39 14.03
N TRP A 66 -5.95 -19.45 14.04
CA TRP A 66 -6.08 -20.57 14.99
C TRP A 66 -5.79 -20.20 16.45
N HIS A 67 -5.10 -19.08 16.70
CA HIS A 67 -4.88 -18.57 18.06
C HIS A 67 -6.11 -17.83 18.63
N LEU A 68 -7.13 -17.55 17.80
CA LEU A 68 -8.37 -16.91 18.21
C LEU A 68 -9.46 -17.98 18.31
N ILE A 69 -9.71 -18.50 19.51
CA ILE A 69 -10.74 -19.51 19.76
C ILE A 69 -12.13 -18.86 19.68
N TYR A 70 -13.01 -19.43 18.85
CA TYR A 70 -14.38 -18.94 18.67
C TYR A 70 -15.19 -19.03 19.97
N GLY A 71 -15.88 -17.94 20.35
CA GLY A 71 -16.72 -17.89 21.55
C GLY A 71 -15.97 -17.82 22.89
N ARG A 72 -14.64 -17.96 22.88
CA ARG A 72 -13.75 -17.89 24.06
C ARG A 72 -12.79 -16.71 23.98
N TYR A 73 -13.35 -15.53 23.70
CA TYR A 73 -12.56 -14.33 23.46
C TYR A 73 -11.82 -13.84 24.69
N LYS A 74 -12.47 -13.86 25.87
CA LYS A 74 -11.81 -13.56 27.15
C LYS A 74 -10.57 -14.43 27.41
N GLU A 75 -10.57 -15.67 26.92
CA GLU A 75 -9.46 -16.61 27.11
C GLU A 75 -8.32 -16.35 26.09
N THR A 76 -8.61 -15.61 25.02
CA THR A 76 -7.68 -15.38 23.89
C THR A 76 -7.25 -13.92 23.74
N GLU A 77 -7.71 -13.04 24.64
CA GLU A 77 -7.22 -11.66 24.75
C GLU A 77 -5.69 -11.61 24.96
N ASN A 78 -5.13 -12.56 25.70
CA ASN A 78 -3.68 -12.65 25.94
C ASN A 78 -2.88 -13.07 24.68
N ALA A 79 -3.54 -13.43 23.58
CA ALA A 79 -2.85 -13.74 22.32
C ALA A 79 -2.04 -12.54 21.79
N TYR A 80 -2.41 -11.31 22.18
CA TYR A 80 -1.75 -10.08 21.78
C TYR A 80 -0.54 -9.71 22.65
N ASP A 81 -0.42 -10.25 23.87
CA ASP A 81 0.61 -9.85 24.85
C ASP A 81 2.04 -10.07 24.34
N LYS A 82 2.25 -11.15 23.57
CA LYS A 82 3.55 -11.45 22.96
C LYS A 82 3.74 -10.77 21.61
N LEU A 83 2.63 -10.40 20.96
CA LEU A 83 2.65 -9.83 19.62
C LEU A 83 3.14 -8.38 19.64
N TYR A 84 2.60 -7.54 20.52
CA TYR A 84 2.98 -6.12 20.55
C TYR A 84 4.49 -5.92 20.79
N PRO A 85 5.14 -6.62 21.74
CA PRO A 85 6.58 -6.51 21.91
C PRO A 85 7.38 -7.06 20.72
N ALA A 86 6.87 -8.07 20.01
CA ALA A 86 7.52 -8.57 18.79
C ALA A 86 7.38 -7.57 17.64
N ALA A 87 6.20 -6.99 17.44
CA ALA A 87 5.94 -5.98 16.41
C ALA A 87 6.79 -4.72 16.62
N ALA A 88 6.90 -4.27 17.88
CA ALA A 88 7.74 -3.13 18.25
C ALA A 88 9.23 -3.40 17.95
N ARG A 89 9.74 -4.60 18.30
CA ARG A 89 11.12 -5.00 17.99
C ARG A 89 11.42 -5.06 16.50
N LEU A 90 10.42 -5.39 15.68
CA LEU A 90 10.54 -5.47 14.22
C LEU A 90 10.30 -4.12 13.52
N GLY A 91 9.93 -3.06 14.25
CA GLY A 91 9.66 -1.74 13.66
C GLY A 91 8.43 -1.72 12.75
N LEU A 92 7.42 -2.56 13.04
CA LEU A 92 6.19 -2.63 12.25
C LEU A 92 5.29 -1.43 12.55
N ASN A 93 4.58 -0.96 11.53
CA ASN A 93 3.74 0.25 11.62
C ASN A 93 2.23 -0.05 11.58
N ALA A 94 1.85 -1.30 11.37
CA ALA A 94 0.46 -1.71 11.28
C ALA A 94 0.24 -3.09 11.93
N LEU A 95 -0.99 -3.32 12.38
CA LEU A 95 -1.42 -4.61 12.90
C LEU A 95 -2.70 -5.03 12.19
N LYS A 96 -2.72 -6.27 11.69
CA LYS A 96 -3.94 -6.89 11.18
C LYS A 96 -4.61 -7.67 12.31
N VAL A 97 -5.73 -7.14 12.80
CA VAL A 97 -6.52 -7.73 13.89
C VAL A 97 -7.77 -8.40 13.31
N PRO A 98 -7.96 -9.71 13.47
CA PRO A 98 -9.19 -10.37 13.05
C PRO A 98 -10.33 -9.98 13.98
N ILE A 99 -11.41 -9.43 13.41
CA ILE A 99 -12.66 -9.16 14.13
C ILE A 99 -13.68 -10.21 13.69
N LYS A 100 -14.13 -11.04 14.64
CA LYS A 100 -15.13 -12.07 14.37
C LYS A 100 -16.52 -11.53 14.67
N TRP A 101 -17.50 -11.85 13.82
CA TRP A 101 -18.89 -11.38 13.99
C TRP A 101 -19.48 -11.73 15.37
N SER A 102 -19.17 -12.91 15.91
CA SER A 102 -19.62 -13.32 17.24
C SER A 102 -19.03 -12.50 18.40
N MET A 103 -17.98 -11.70 18.18
CA MET A 103 -17.48 -10.72 19.15
C MET A 103 -18.40 -9.49 19.21
N ILE A 104 -18.84 -9.00 18.05
CA ILE A 104 -19.64 -7.77 17.95
C ILE A 104 -21.13 -8.02 18.14
N GLU A 105 -21.62 -9.18 17.69
CA GLU A 105 -23.00 -9.63 17.86
C GLU A 105 -23.01 -10.99 18.59
N PRO A 106 -22.87 -10.96 19.93
CA PRO A 106 -23.01 -12.15 20.74
C PRO A 106 -24.42 -12.74 20.64
N GLU A 107 -24.52 -14.04 20.86
CA GLU A 107 -25.74 -14.84 20.70
C GLU A 107 -26.97 -14.30 21.44
N LYS A 108 -26.76 -13.71 22.62
CA LYS A 108 -27.81 -13.05 23.42
C LYS A 108 -28.50 -11.90 22.70
N LEU A 109 -27.81 -11.18 21.80
CA LEU A 109 -28.41 -10.13 20.98
C LEU A 109 -29.16 -10.71 19.79
N ARG A 110 -28.63 -11.80 19.20
CA ARG A 110 -29.27 -12.54 18.11
C ARG A 110 -30.63 -13.10 18.55
N GLU A 111 -30.68 -13.73 19.72
CA GLU A 111 -31.89 -14.36 20.25
C GLU A 111 -32.98 -13.33 20.63
N ARG A 112 -32.59 -12.15 21.13
CA ARG A 112 -33.52 -11.04 21.37
C ARG A 112 -34.15 -10.49 20.09
N ARG A 113 -33.39 -10.47 18.98
CA ARG A 113 -33.87 -10.01 17.67
C ARG A 113 -34.89 -10.97 17.06
N TRP A 114 -34.76 -12.27 17.27
CA TRP A 114 -35.70 -13.27 16.74
C TRP A 114 -36.99 -13.40 17.57
N ASN A 115 -36.98 -13.01 18.84
CA ASN A 115 -38.17 -13.06 19.72
C ASN A 115 -39.13 -11.85 19.56
N HIS A 116 -38.87 -10.95 18.61
CA HIS A 116 -39.68 -9.74 18.34
C HIS A 116 -40.12 -9.63 16.86
N ILE A 117 -40.06 -10.74 16.12
CA ILE A 117 -40.58 -10.91 14.75
C ILE A 117 -41.62 -12.03 14.82
#